data_AF-A0A7W0KV28-F1
#
_entry.id   AF-A0A7W0KV28-F1
#
_cell.length_a   1.000
_cell.length_b   1.000
_cell.length_c   1.000
_cell.angle_alpha   90.00
_cell.angle_beta   90.00
_cell.angle_gamma   90.00
#
_symmetry.space_group_name_H-M   'P 1'
#
loop_
_entity.id
_entity.type
_entity.pdbx_description
1 polymer ?
#
loop_
_entity_poly.entity_id
_entity_poly.type
_entity_poly.pdbx_seq_one_letter_code
_entity_poly.pdbx_strand_id
1 'polypeptide(L)'
;MVAEGLLPPFAEPTGPRVSDAVVVSTFARQEPTGYSRRLHAEANVLLVDRVEAVALRLTPRALLVRVDGTDEAATIVPVVEHALTTAGLRRLDERTLLGVPVALQLVGLRLSEWDLWGADIDAAFRALRAIAAGEWSVDH
;
A
#
# COMPACT_ATOMS: atom_id res chain seq x y z
N MET A 1 12.11 12.30 34.55
CA MET A 1 10.75 11.80 34.28
C MET A 1 10.61 11.69 32.77
N VAL A 2 10.56 10.48 32.25
CA VAL A 2 10.34 10.21 30.82
C VAL A 2 8.84 10.27 30.61
N ALA A 3 8.35 11.22 29.80
CA ALA A 3 6.97 11.20 29.36
C ALA A 3 6.84 10.08 28.31
N GLU A 4 6.02 9.09 28.65
CA GLU A 4 5.68 7.94 27.81
C GLU A 4 5.14 8.36 26.44
N GLY A 5 5.85 7.97 25.38
CA GLY A 5 5.29 7.27 24.23
C GLY A 5 3.93 7.68 23.66
N LEU A 6 3.68 8.97 23.44
CA LEU A 6 2.59 9.42 22.58
C LEU A 6 2.91 8.99 21.14
N LEU A 7 2.37 7.83 20.74
CA LEU A 7 2.18 7.52 19.33
C LEU A 7 1.42 8.70 18.69
N PRO A 8 1.80 9.19 17.50
CA PRO A 8 1.02 10.21 16.81
C PRO A 8 -0.44 9.73 16.69
N PRO A 9 -1.43 10.61 16.91
CA PRO A 9 -2.83 10.19 16.87
C PRO A 9 -3.16 9.62 15.49
N PHE A 10 -3.89 8.50 15.46
CA PHE A 10 -4.48 7.95 14.24
C PHE A 10 -5.24 9.08 13.52
N ALA A 11 -4.76 9.51 12.36
CA ALA A 11 -5.41 10.55 11.58
C ALA A 11 -6.74 9.99 11.05
N GLU A 12 -7.86 10.66 11.32
CA GLU A 12 -9.12 10.26 10.71
C GLU A 12 -9.05 10.39 9.18
N PRO A 13 -9.66 9.47 8.41
CA PRO A 13 -9.67 9.57 6.96
C PRO A 13 -10.26 10.90 6.51
N THR A 14 -9.47 11.74 5.85
CA THR A 14 -9.91 13.03 5.31
C THR A 14 -10.34 12.87 3.85
N GLY A 15 -11.47 13.44 3.44
CA GLY A 15 -11.92 13.44 2.03
C GLY A 15 -13.39 13.09 1.83
N PRO A 16 -13.87 12.93 0.59
CA PRO A 16 -15.23 12.45 0.33
C PRO A 16 -15.35 10.94 0.57
N ARG A 17 -16.53 10.50 1.01
CA ARG A 17 -16.86 9.07 1.09
C ARG A 17 -17.15 8.51 -0.31
N VAL A 18 -16.45 7.45 -0.71
CA VAL A 18 -16.52 6.82 -2.03
C VAL A 18 -16.54 5.28 -1.93
N SER A 19 -16.60 4.57 -3.06
CA SER A 19 -16.54 3.10 -3.09
C SER A 19 -15.09 2.57 -2.98
N ASP A 20 -14.93 1.32 -2.57
CA ASP A 20 -13.61 0.66 -2.44
C ASP A 20 -12.80 0.76 -3.75
N ALA A 21 -13.43 0.47 -4.89
CA ALA A 21 -12.78 0.56 -6.20
C ALA A 21 -12.30 1.99 -6.53
N VAL A 22 -13.04 3.02 -6.12
CA VAL A 22 -12.62 4.42 -6.31
C VAL A 22 -11.44 4.75 -5.39
N VAL A 23 -11.43 4.27 -4.14
CA VAL A 23 -10.26 4.45 -3.25
C VAL A 23 -9.02 3.80 -3.86
N VAL A 24 -9.11 2.54 -4.31
CA VAL A 24 -7.94 1.83 -4.87
C VAL A 24 -7.43 2.51 -6.15
N SER A 25 -8.33 2.89 -7.06
CA SER A 25 -7.92 3.50 -8.34
C SER A 25 -7.29 4.88 -8.16
N THR A 26 -7.84 5.73 -7.28
CA THR A 26 -7.24 7.04 -6.93
C THR A 26 -5.91 6.87 -6.19
N PHE A 27 -5.83 5.90 -5.28
CA PHE A 27 -4.58 5.54 -4.59
C PHE A 27 -3.50 5.11 -5.58
N ALA A 28 -3.81 4.23 -6.53
CA ALA A 28 -2.84 3.78 -7.53
C ALA A 28 -2.32 4.93 -8.42
N ARG A 29 -3.17 5.92 -8.71
CA ARG A 29 -2.84 7.08 -9.55
C ARG A 29 -2.19 8.24 -8.81
N GLN A 30 -2.01 8.13 -7.48
CA GLN A 30 -1.54 9.23 -6.62
C GLN A 30 -2.44 10.48 -6.72
N GLU A 31 -3.74 10.26 -6.91
CA GLU A 31 -4.75 11.32 -6.85
C GLU A 31 -5.23 11.50 -5.41
N PRO A 32 -5.79 12.67 -5.03
CA PRO A 32 -6.43 12.85 -3.73
C PRO A 32 -7.45 11.73 -3.49
N THR A 33 -7.18 10.89 -2.49
CA THR A 33 -8.01 9.73 -2.19
C THR A 33 -9.20 10.16 -1.36
N GLY A 34 -10.39 9.63 -1.69
CA GLY A 34 -11.48 9.56 -0.73
C GLY A 34 -11.27 8.44 0.28
N TYR A 35 -12.30 8.15 1.07
CA TYR A 35 -12.33 6.97 1.93
C TYR A 35 -13.62 6.18 1.72
N SER A 36 -13.60 4.89 2.00
CA SER A 36 -14.78 4.05 2.02
C SER A 36 -15.10 3.61 3.44
N ARG A 37 -16.09 2.71 3.59
CA ARG A 37 -16.34 2.09 4.90
C ARG A 37 -15.14 1.25 5.37
N ARG A 38 -14.40 0.66 4.44
CA ARG A 38 -13.37 -0.35 4.69
C ARG A 38 -11.97 0.15 4.41
N LEU A 39 -11.82 0.99 3.38
CA LEU A 39 -10.53 1.41 2.85
C LEU A 39 -10.29 2.90 3.07
N HIS A 40 -9.06 3.25 3.41
CA HIS A 40 -8.53 4.60 3.30
C HIS A 40 -7.04 4.54 3.00
N ALA A 41 -6.49 5.64 2.51
CA ALA A 41 -5.07 5.75 2.22
C ALA A 41 -4.40 6.75 3.15
N GLU A 42 -3.21 6.39 3.63
CA GLU A 42 -2.33 7.25 4.41
C GLU A 42 -0.98 7.35 3.67
N ALA A 43 -0.73 8.52 3.06
CA ALA A 43 0.43 8.72 2.19
C ALA A 43 0.56 7.61 1.13
N ASN A 44 1.52 6.69 1.30
CA ASN A 44 1.82 5.59 0.38
C ASN A 44 1.28 4.22 0.85
N VAL A 45 0.39 4.21 1.84
CA VAL A 45 -0.16 2.97 2.41
C VAL A 45 -1.67 2.96 2.19
N LEU A 46 -2.18 1.87 1.63
CA LEU A 46 -3.60 1.57 1.59
C LEU A 46 -3.93 0.65 2.76
N LEU A 47 -4.88 1.07 3.58
CA LEU A 47 -5.26 0.41 4.82
C LEU A 47 -6.69 -0.14 4.72
N VAL A 48 -6.93 -1.29 5.33
CA VAL A 48 -8.26 -1.83 5.61
C VAL A 48 -8.57 -1.70 7.11
N ASP A 49 -9.82 -1.35 7.42
CA ASP A 49 -10.36 -1.19 8.78
C ASP A 49 -9.47 -0.35 9.69
N ARG A 50 -8.88 0.70 9.12
CA ARG A 50 -8.04 1.71 9.78
C ARG A 50 -6.64 1.25 10.20
N VAL A 51 -6.32 -0.03 10.15
CA VAL A 51 -5.12 -0.56 10.81
C VAL A 51 -4.27 -1.48 9.95
N GLU A 52 -4.86 -2.24 9.04
CA GLU A 52 -4.11 -3.29 8.34
C GLU A 52 -3.71 -2.83 6.94
N ALA A 53 -2.40 -2.80 6.66
CA ALA A 53 -1.88 -2.45 5.35
C ALA A 53 -2.15 -3.58 4.35
N VAL A 54 -2.83 -3.23 3.25
CA VAL A 54 -3.17 -4.15 2.17
C VAL A 54 -2.45 -3.83 0.86
N ALA A 55 -1.98 -2.58 0.69
CA ALA A 55 -1.08 -2.23 -0.39
C ALA A 55 -0.10 -1.11 -0.01
N LEU A 56 1.09 -1.14 -0.59
CA LEU A 56 2.14 -0.13 -0.43
C LEU A 56 2.49 0.43 -1.80
N ARG A 57 2.38 1.74 -1.97
CA ARG A 57 2.74 2.41 -3.23
C ARG A 57 4.25 2.67 -3.26
N LEU A 58 4.92 2.13 -4.26
CA LEU A 58 6.34 2.38 -4.52
C LEU A 58 6.49 3.58 -5.45
N THR A 59 5.65 3.65 -6.49
CA THR A 59 5.56 4.73 -7.48
C THR A 59 4.11 4.83 -7.99
N PRO A 60 3.74 5.84 -8.80
CA PRO A 60 2.43 5.88 -9.48
C PRO A 60 2.13 4.69 -10.40
N ARG A 61 3.13 3.84 -10.69
CA ARG A 61 2.99 2.69 -11.61
C ARG A 61 3.51 1.38 -11.02
N ALA A 62 3.80 1.33 -9.72
CA ALA A 62 4.27 0.14 -9.04
C ALA A 62 3.85 0.14 -7.57
N LEU A 63 3.28 -0.99 -7.12
CA LEU A 63 2.80 -1.19 -5.76
C LEU A 63 3.15 -2.60 -5.27
N LEU A 64 3.24 -2.77 -3.97
CA LEU A 64 3.15 -4.07 -3.32
C LEU A 64 1.71 -4.29 -2.88
N VAL A 65 1.17 -5.49 -3.11
CA VAL A 65 -0.14 -5.92 -2.60
C VAL A 65 0.08 -7.06 -1.64
N ARG A 66 -0.52 -6.98 -0.45
CA ARG A 66 -0.33 -7.99 0.59
C ARG A 66 -1.07 -9.27 0.22
N VAL A 67 -0.42 -10.41 0.41
CA VAL A 67 -0.95 -11.74 0.09
C VAL A 67 -1.62 -12.38 1.31
N ASP A 68 -1.05 -12.16 2.49
CA ASP A 68 -1.56 -12.65 3.77
C ASP A 68 -2.32 -11.55 4.52
N GLY A 69 -3.28 -11.91 5.38
CA GLY A 69 -4.00 -10.93 6.19
C GLY A 69 -5.14 -11.52 7.00
N THR A 70 -5.87 -10.66 7.71
CA THR A 70 -7.13 -11.02 8.36
C THR A 70 -8.21 -11.40 7.33
N ASP A 71 -9.35 -11.95 7.78
CA ASP A 71 -10.49 -12.26 6.90
C ASP A 71 -11.00 -11.00 6.17
N GLU A 72 -11.00 -9.86 6.85
CA GLU A 72 -11.34 -8.57 6.26
C GLU A 72 -10.35 -8.16 5.17
N ALA A 73 -9.05 -8.35 5.38
CA ALA A 73 -8.05 -8.12 4.34
C ALA A 73 -8.18 -9.12 3.17
N ALA A 74 -8.38 -10.40 3.45
CA ALA A 74 -8.53 -11.44 2.44
C ALA A 74 -9.73 -11.16 1.51
N THR A 75 -10.81 -10.60 2.04
CA THR A 75 -11.99 -10.23 1.23
C THR A 75 -11.82 -8.92 0.45
N ILE A 76 -10.85 -8.06 0.79
CA ILE A 76 -10.60 -6.81 0.04
C ILE A 76 -9.52 -6.96 -1.03
N VAL A 77 -8.56 -7.87 -0.84
CA VAL A 77 -7.46 -8.10 -1.81
C VAL A 77 -7.97 -8.32 -3.24
N PRO A 78 -8.99 -9.17 -3.51
CA PRO A 78 -9.51 -9.33 -4.88
C PRO A 78 -10.06 -8.03 -5.49
N VAL A 79 -10.62 -7.13 -4.67
CA VAL A 79 -11.09 -5.81 -5.13
C VAL A 79 -9.91 -4.92 -5.49
N VAL A 80 -8.85 -4.97 -4.70
CA VAL A 80 -7.59 -4.25 -4.98
C VAL A 80 -7.01 -4.73 -6.30
N GLU A 81 -6.79 -6.04 -6.46
CA GLU A 81 -6.23 -6.65 -7.67
C GLU A 81 -7.04 -6.32 -8.93
N HIS A 82 -8.37 -6.38 -8.84
CA HIS A 82 -9.26 -6.04 -9.95
C HIS A 82 -9.15 -4.56 -10.35
N ALA A 83 -9.11 -3.66 -9.37
CA ALA A 83 -8.96 -2.22 -9.63
C ALA A 83 -7.58 -1.89 -10.21
N LEU A 84 -6.50 -2.53 -9.74
CA LEU A 84 -5.16 -2.39 -10.31
C LEU A 84 -5.11 -2.88 -11.77
N THR A 85 -5.75 -4.01 -12.05
CA THR A 85 -5.86 -4.57 -13.42
C THR A 85 -6.57 -3.58 -14.35
N THR A 86 -7.67 -3.00 -13.88
CA THR A 86 -8.43 -1.98 -14.64
C THR A 86 -7.62 -0.70 -14.84
N ALA A 87 -6.71 -0.38 -13.91
CA ALA A 87 -5.76 0.72 -14.03
C ALA A 87 -4.55 0.40 -14.95
N GLY A 88 -4.50 -0.78 -15.56
CA GLY A 88 -3.42 -1.20 -16.47
C GLY A 88 -2.16 -1.69 -15.76
N LEU A 89 -2.26 -2.04 -14.49
CA LEU A 89 -1.19 -2.70 -13.73
C LEU A 89 -1.42 -4.21 -13.76
N ARG A 90 -0.34 -4.97 -13.70
CA ARG A 90 -0.38 -6.43 -13.61
C ARG A 90 0.54 -6.91 -12.50
N ARG A 91 0.29 -8.11 -12.01
CA ARG A 91 1.24 -8.79 -11.14
C ARG A 91 2.51 -9.11 -11.92
N LEU A 92 3.66 -8.75 -11.37
CA LEU A 92 4.98 -8.85 -11.98
C LEU A 92 5.85 -9.90 -11.29
N ASP A 93 5.74 -10.01 -9.96
CA ASP A 93 6.47 -10.97 -9.14
C ASP A 93 5.59 -11.40 -7.97
N GLU A 94 5.45 -12.71 -7.78
CA GLU A 94 4.65 -13.28 -6.70
C GLU A 94 5.53 -13.47 -5.46
N ARG A 95 5.02 -13.08 -4.29
CA ARG A 95 5.73 -13.24 -3.00
C ARG A 95 7.17 -12.76 -3.05
N THR A 96 7.37 -11.54 -3.56
CA THR A 96 8.69 -10.98 -3.77
C THR A 96 9.46 -10.87 -2.46
N LEU A 97 10.69 -11.39 -2.41
CA LEU A 97 11.52 -11.39 -1.20
C LEU A 97 11.87 -9.97 -0.74
N LEU A 98 11.87 -9.01 -1.65
CA LEU A 98 12.09 -7.60 -1.34
C LEU A 98 10.85 -6.91 -0.73
N GLY A 99 9.70 -7.58 -0.71
CA GLY A 99 8.48 -7.06 -0.10
C GLY A 99 8.62 -6.87 1.40
N VAL A 100 9.25 -7.84 2.09
CA VAL A 100 9.48 -7.80 3.55
C VAL A 100 10.34 -6.59 3.97
N PRO A 101 11.55 -6.35 3.42
CA PRO A 101 12.35 -5.20 3.84
C PRO A 101 11.67 -3.86 3.51
N VAL A 102 10.88 -3.78 2.44
CA VAL A 102 10.11 -2.56 2.12
C VAL A 102 8.95 -2.36 3.10
N ALA A 103 8.17 -3.40 3.40
CA ALA A 103 7.08 -3.31 4.36
C ALA A 103 7.58 -2.99 5.78
N LEU A 104 8.76 -3.51 6.15
CA LEU A 104 9.40 -3.18 7.41
C LEU A 104 9.74 -1.68 7.50
N GLN A 105 10.23 -1.08 6.41
CA GLN A 105 10.59 0.34 6.36
C GLN A 105 9.37 1.26 6.32
N LEU A 106 8.34 0.90 5.54
CA LEU A 106 7.18 1.76 5.33
C LEU A 106 6.15 1.67 6.45
N VAL A 107 5.91 0.47 6.97
CA VAL A 107 4.79 0.19 7.89
C VAL A 107 5.19 -0.68 9.10
N GLY A 108 6.48 -0.98 9.27
CA GLY A 108 6.97 -1.75 10.42
C GLY A 108 6.60 -3.24 10.40
N LEU A 109 6.07 -3.76 9.29
CA LEU A 109 5.59 -5.15 9.19
C LEU A 109 6.74 -6.12 8.87
N ARG A 110 6.91 -7.16 9.70
CA ARG A 110 8.05 -8.10 9.63
C ARG A 110 7.76 -9.43 8.96
N LEU A 111 6.51 -9.87 8.92
CA LEU A 111 6.12 -11.24 8.55
C LEU A 111 4.90 -11.20 7.63
N SER A 112 5.03 -10.50 6.49
CA SER A 112 3.96 -10.38 5.50
C SER A 112 4.50 -10.72 4.12
N GLU A 113 3.69 -11.44 3.35
CA GLU A 113 3.99 -11.81 1.97
C GLU A 113 3.40 -10.73 1.05
N TRP A 114 4.14 -10.36 0.01
CA TRP A 114 3.76 -9.27 -0.89
C TRP A 114 3.96 -9.66 -2.34
N ASP A 115 2.96 -9.38 -3.17
CA ASP A 115 3.08 -9.45 -4.62
C ASP A 115 3.49 -8.08 -5.15
N LEU A 116 4.44 -8.06 -6.09
CA LEU A 116 4.79 -6.86 -6.85
C LEU A 116 3.82 -6.68 -8.00
N TRP A 117 3.16 -5.53 -8.02
CA TRP A 117 2.28 -5.08 -9.10
C TRP A 117 2.89 -3.88 -9.80
N GLY A 118 2.78 -3.83 -11.13
CA GLY A 118 3.31 -2.70 -11.89
C GLY A 118 2.97 -2.75 -13.36
N ALA A 119 3.26 -1.64 -14.06
CA ALA A 119 3.13 -1.57 -15.52
C ALA A 119 4.40 -2.06 -16.24
N ASP A 120 5.57 -1.85 -15.63
CA ASP A 120 6.89 -2.15 -16.19
C ASP A 120 7.75 -2.84 -15.13
N ILE A 121 8.32 -4.00 -15.47
CA ILE A 121 9.04 -4.83 -14.51
C ILE A 121 10.36 -4.20 -14.06
N ASP A 122 11.11 -3.59 -14.98
CA ASP A 122 12.42 -3.02 -14.68
C ASP A 122 12.29 -1.76 -13.82
N ALA A 123 11.32 -0.90 -14.14
CA ALA A 123 11.00 0.28 -13.35
C ALA A 123 10.49 -0.11 -11.94
N ALA A 124 9.61 -1.11 -11.86
CA ALA A 124 9.07 -1.58 -10.58
C ALA A 124 10.17 -2.16 -9.67
N PHE A 125 11.04 -3.02 -10.20
CA PHE A 125 12.16 -3.57 -9.43
C PHE A 125 13.21 -2.53 -9.06
N ARG A 126 13.44 -1.53 -9.91
CA ARG A 126 14.34 -0.41 -9.58
C ARG A 126 13.82 0.37 -8.37
N ALA A 127 12.53 0.73 -8.37
CA ALA A 127 11.91 1.40 -7.24
C ALA A 127 11.93 0.53 -5.98
N LEU A 128 11.56 -0.75 -6.12
CA LEU A 128 11.55 -1.72 -5.02
C LEU A 128 12.94 -1.86 -4.37
N ARG A 129 14.00 -1.96 -5.18
CA ARG A 129 15.39 -2.05 -4.68
C ARG A 129 15.85 -0.76 -4.02
N ALA A 130 15.54 0.40 -4.61
CA ALA A 130 15.91 1.70 -4.02
C ALA A 130 15.27 1.88 -2.63
N ILE A 131 13.99 1.54 -2.50
CA ILE A 131 13.31 1.58 -1.19
C ILE A 131 13.90 0.54 -0.25
N ALA A 132 14.11 -0.71 -0.70
CA ALA A 132 14.72 -1.74 0.14
C ALA A 132 16.13 -1.36 0.64
N ALA A 133 16.89 -0.58 -0.15
CA ALA A 133 18.21 -0.07 0.22
C ALA A 133 18.18 1.17 1.13
N GLY A 134 17.01 1.76 1.40
CA GLY A 134 16.87 2.99 2.19
C GLY A 134 17.20 4.27 1.40
N GLU A 135 17.25 4.22 0.08
CA GLU A 135 17.51 5.36 -0.81
C GLU A 135 16.24 6.18 -1.10
N TRP A 136 15.15 5.89 -0.40
CA TRP A 136 13.85 6.50 -0.62
C TRP A 136 13.73 7.83 0.15
N SER A 137 13.76 8.94 -0.58
CA SER A 137 13.37 10.26 -0.07
C SER A 137 11.86 10.40 -0.14
N VAL A 138 11.22 10.69 1.00
CA VAL A 138 9.83 11.16 1.01
C VAL A 138 9.86 12.64 0.67
N ASP A 139 9.89 12.98 -0.62
CA ASP A 139 9.68 14.37 -1.02
C ASP A 139 8.21 14.71 -0.73
N HIS A 140 8.01 15.53 0.31
CA HIS A 140 6.73 16.01 0.82
C HIS A 140 6.08 17.06 -0.09
#